data_AF-A0A2D6TR87-F1
#
_entry.id   AF-A0A2D6TR87-F1
#
_cell.length_a   1.000
_cell.length_b   1.000
_cell.length_c   1.000
_cell.angle_alpha   90.00
_cell.angle_beta   90.00
_cell.angle_gamma   90.00
#
_symmetry.space_group_name_H-M   'P 1'
#
loop_
_entity.id
_entity.type
_entity.pdbx_description
1 polymer ?
#
loop_
_entity_poly.entity_id
_entity_poly.type
_entity_poly.pdbx_seq_one_letter_code
_entity_poly.pdbx_strand_id
1 'polypeptide(L)'
;MNIISAPEFIEQIQNANEKFYILDVRSEAEYKKARLAGIASDNVPLHEVPDVVDTIVNHCRNMPTYVLCKAGKRAQFAAMDIEAAGAEKVIVVDGGTLALDALGIPFTSGVISIERQYLVIIGGLATLGLVFDLDILILLAAAALLARGITGKCGLIKIIAKMPWNAYLQQDIQEEISKSVQAYQDKKAGT
;
A
#
# COMPACT_ATOMS: atom_id res chain seq x y z
N MET A 1 24.03 9.18 3.83
CA MET A 1 22.65 8.93 4.28
C MET A 1 22.08 10.03 5.16
N ASN A 2 21.17 10.82 4.59
CA ASN A 2 20.37 11.81 5.29
C ASN A 2 19.03 11.18 5.70
N ILE A 3 18.60 11.34 6.95
CA ILE A 3 17.33 10.80 7.47
C ILE A 3 16.53 11.96 8.07
N ILE A 4 15.28 12.10 7.64
CA ILE A 4 14.36 13.14 8.14
C ILE A 4 13.10 12.50 8.72
N SER A 5 12.47 13.18 9.66
CA SER A 5 11.20 12.75 10.24
C SER A 5 10.02 12.98 9.28
N ALA A 6 8.90 12.28 9.51
CA ALA A 6 7.68 12.45 8.71
C ALA A 6 7.14 13.90 8.71
N PRO A 7 7.15 14.66 9.84
CA PRO A 7 6.78 16.08 9.83
C PRO A 7 7.70 16.95 8.97
N GLU A 8 9.03 16.75 9.07
CA GLU A 8 10.02 17.50 8.28
C GLU A 8 9.87 17.21 6.79
N PHE A 9 9.57 15.96 6.42
CA PHE A 9 9.29 15.57 5.03
C PHE A 9 8.09 16.34 4.46
N ILE A 10 7.01 16.49 5.24
CA ILE A 10 5.81 17.23 4.83
C ILE A 10 6.16 18.71 4.65
N GLU A 11 6.86 19.31 5.60
CA GLU A 11 7.28 20.71 5.54
C GLU A 11 8.16 20.97 4.31
N GLN A 12 9.12 20.08 4.03
CA GLN A 12 10.00 20.21 2.88
C GLN A 12 9.25 20.08 1.55
N ILE A 13 8.28 19.18 1.44
CA ILE A 13 7.47 19.04 0.22
C ILE A 13 6.53 20.22 0.03
N GLN A 14 5.90 20.72 1.09
CA GLN A 14 4.98 21.85 1.01
C GLN A 14 5.69 23.15 0.63
N ASN A 15 6.92 23.32 1.10
CA ASN A 15 7.75 24.49 0.83
C ASN A 15 8.72 24.28 -0.35
N ALA A 16 8.62 23.15 -1.07
CA ALA A 16 9.50 22.85 -2.17
C ALA A 16 9.25 23.81 -3.35
N ASN A 17 10.20 24.73 -3.56
CA ASN A 17 10.28 25.55 -4.78
C ASN A 17 11.01 24.83 -5.93
N GLU A 18 11.66 23.70 -5.64
CA GLU A 18 12.40 22.89 -6.59
C GLU A 18 11.70 21.54 -6.83
N LYS A 19 11.95 20.92 -7.99
CA LYS A 19 11.46 19.58 -8.26
C LYS A 19 12.09 18.59 -7.28
N PHE A 20 11.30 17.65 -6.78
CA PHE A 20 11.75 16.55 -5.93
C PHE A 20 11.23 15.21 -6.46
N TYR A 21 11.87 14.12 -6.07
CA TYR A 21 11.50 12.77 -6.45
C TYR A 21 11.13 11.96 -5.21
N ILE A 22 10.10 11.11 -5.30
CA ILE A 22 9.69 10.23 -4.22
C ILE A 22 9.71 8.80 -4.74
N LEU A 23 10.56 7.98 -4.11
CA LEU A 23 10.73 6.58 -4.41
C LEU A 23 10.12 5.75 -3.28
N ASP A 24 9.04 5.04 -3.56
CA ASP A 24 8.44 4.09 -2.63
C ASP A 24 9.03 2.70 -2.87
N VAL A 25 9.79 2.20 -1.89
CA VAL A 25 10.46 0.89 -1.97
C VAL A 25 9.68 -0.25 -1.31
N ARG A 26 8.40 -0.02 -1.02
CA ARG A 26 7.47 -1.08 -0.60
C ARG A 26 7.15 -2.01 -1.77
N SER A 27 6.51 -3.14 -1.49
CA SER A 27 6.04 -4.04 -2.55
C SER A 27 4.99 -3.34 -3.43
N GLU A 28 4.82 -3.82 -4.66
CA GLU A 28 3.76 -3.31 -5.54
C GLU A 28 2.38 -3.40 -4.91
N ALA A 29 2.11 -4.47 -4.15
CA ALA A 29 0.86 -4.62 -3.41
C ALA A 29 0.64 -3.49 -2.42
N GLU A 30 1.63 -3.20 -1.58
CA GLU A 30 1.56 -2.14 -0.57
C GLU A 30 1.35 -0.76 -1.23
N TYR A 31 2.04 -0.50 -2.34
CA TYR A 31 1.93 0.76 -3.07
C TYR A 31 0.57 0.92 -3.78
N LYS A 32 0.07 -0.12 -4.45
CA LYS A 32 -1.24 -0.14 -5.12
C LYS A 32 -2.40 0.00 -4.12
N LYS A 33 -2.25 -0.59 -2.93
CA LYS A 33 -3.23 -0.51 -1.84
C LYS A 33 -3.40 0.91 -1.32
N ALA A 34 -2.29 1.61 -1.09
CA ALA A 34 -2.29 2.98 -0.61
C ALA A 34 -0.98 3.69 -0.97
N ARG A 35 -1.10 4.78 -1.71
CA ARG A 35 -0.01 5.73 -2.01
C ARG A 35 -0.37 7.12 -1.55
N LEU A 36 0.61 8.00 -1.36
CA LEU A 36 0.36 9.39 -0.95
C LEU A 36 -0.57 10.08 -1.96
N ALA A 37 -1.62 10.75 -1.46
CA ALA A 37 -2.57 11.46 -2.31
C ALA A 37 -2.02 12.81 -2.75
N GLY A 38 -2.25 13.18 -4.01
CA GLY A 38 -1.83 14.48 -4.56
C GLY A 38 -0.32 14.62 -4.81
N ILE A 39 0.48 13.59 -4.53
CA ILE A 39 1.93 13.62 -4.69
C ILE A 39 2.35 12.44 -5.60
N ALA A 40 3.06 12.76 -6.68
CA ALA A 40 3.63 11.76 -7.56
C ALA A 40 4.76 11.01 -6.85
N SER A 41 4.69 9.68 -6.89
CA SER A 41 5.71 8.77 -6.35
C SER A 41 5.83 7.59 -7.28
N ASP A 42 7.04 7.08 -7.49
CA ASP A 42 7.26 5.84 -8.22
C ASP A 42 7.46 4.69 -7.25
N ASN A 43 7.10 3.48 -7.67
CA ASN A 43 7.31 2.29 -6.89
C ASN A 43 8.39 1.42 -7.53
N VAL A 44 9.47 1.20 -6.79
CA VAL A 44 10.51 0.22 -7.11
C VAL A 44 10.73 -0.61 -5.86
N PRO A 45 10.15 -1.82 -5.77
CA PRO A 45 10.34 -2.69 -4.61
C PRO A 45 11.80 -2.85 -4.25
N LEU A 46 12.14 -2.85 -2.95
CA LEU A 46 13.54 -2.90 -2.47
C LEU A 46 14.41 -3.96 -3.19
N HIS A 47 13.86 -5.15 -3.45
CA HIS A 47 14.59 -6.24 -4.09
C HIS A 47 14.95 -6.00 -5.57
N GLU A 48 14.26 -5.07 -6.24
CA GLU A 48 14.50 -4.68 -7.63
C GLU A 48 15.40 -3.45 -7.73
N VAL A 49 15.61 -2.71 -6.63
CA VAL A 49 16.43 -1.49 -6.60
C VAL A 49 17.83 -1.71 -7.19
N PRO A 50 18.57 -2.79 -6.86
CA PRO A 50 19.90 -3.03 -7.44
C PRO A 50 19.89 -3.18 -8.97
N ASP A 51 18.83 -3.76 -9.53
CA ASP A 51 18.73 -4.04 -10.97
C ASP A 51 18.46 -2.77 -11.79
N VAL A 52 17.84 -1.76 -11.18
CA VAL A 52 17.45 -0.50 -11.85
C VAL A 52 18.14 0.73 -11.27
N VAL A 53 19.15 0.54 -10.42
CA VAL A 53 19.81 1.62 -9.66
C VAL A 53 20.35 2.72 -10.57
N ASP A 54 20.97 2.36 -11.71
CA ASP A 54 21.47 3.33 -12.69
C ASP A 54 20.35 4.19 -13.30
N THR A 55 19.18 3.60 -13.52
CA THR A 55 18.00 4.33 -14.02
C THR A 55 17.50 5.31 -12.96
N ILE A 56 17.45 4.87 -11.70
CA ILE A 56 17.07 5.72 -10.56
C ILE A 56 18.06 6.90 -10.44
N VAL A 57 19.37 6.63 -10.40
CA VAL A 57 20.41 7.67 -10.26
C VAL A 57 20.34 8.68 -11.40
N ASN A 58 20.16 8.23 -12.64
CA ASN A 58 20.01 9.13 -13.78
C ASN A 58 18.78 10.02 -13.68
N HIS A 59 17.66 9.51 -13.14
CA HIS A 59 16.46 10.30 -12.89
C HIS A 59 16.64 11.31 -11.75
N CYS A 60 17.40 10.93 -10.73
CA CYS A 60 17.57 11.69 -9.49
C CYS A 60 18.71 12.72 -9.52
N ARG A 61 19.50 12.76 -10.60
CA ARG A 61 20.85 13.35 -10.66
C ARG A 61 20.97 14.83 -10.22
N ASN A 62 19.86 15.58 -10.16
CA ASN A 62 19.85 17.00 -9.77
C ASN A 62 18.71 17.39 -8.81
N MET A 63 18.07 16.43 -8.14
CA MET A 63 16.92 16.72 -7.27
C MET A 63 16.96 15.89 -5.98
N PRO A 64 16.38 16.40 -4.88
CA PRO A 64 16.22 15.61 -3.67
C PRO A 64 15.32 14.41 -3.93
N THR A 65 15.81 13.22 -3.56
CA THR A 65 15.09 11.96 -3.67
C THR A 65 14.72 11.44 -2.30
N TYR A 66 13.43 11.47 -1.99
CA TYR A 66 12.89 10.93 -0.76
C TYR A 66 12.55 9.45 -0.93
N VAL A 67 13.15 8.60 -0.11
CA VAL A 67 12.92 7.16 -0.12
C VAL A 67 11.93 6.81 0.99
N LEU A 68 10.80 6.23 0.60
CA LEU A 68 9.73 5.81 1.50
C LEU A 68 9.70 4.29 1.59
N CYS A 69 9.43 3.79 2.79
CA CYS A 69 8.94 2.43 2.95
C CYS A 69 7.83 2.37 4.01
N LYS A 70 7.45 1.18 4.49
CA LYS A 70 6.42 1.07 5.54
C LYS A 70 6.82 1.71 6.87
N ALA A 71 8.07 1.52 7.31
CA ALA A 71 8.53 1.86 8.66
C ALA A 71 9.99 2.36 8.74
N GLY A 72 10.55 2.87 7.63
CA GLY A 72 11.94 3.35 7.54
C GLY A 72 13.01 2.32 7.13
N LYS A 73 13.02 1.10 7.69
CA LYS A 73 14.15 0.14 7.49
C LYS A 73 14.48 -0.22 6.03
N ARG A 74 13.48 -0.54 5.21
CA ARG A 74 13.70 -0.88 3.79
C ARG A 74 14.22 0.31 2.99
N ALA A 75 13.77 1.52 3.33
CA ALA A 75 14.23 2.74 2.69
C ALA A 75 15.71 3.03 2.99
N GLN A 76 16.22 2.67 4.18
CA GLN A 76 17.64 2.79 4.50
C GLN A 76 18.51 1.91 3.61
N PHE A 77 18.13 0.64 3.40
CA PHE A 77 18.86 -0.27 2.51
C PHE A 77 18.86 0.24 1.07
N ALA A 78 17.70 0.62 0.54
CA ALA A 78 17.62 1.21 -0.80
C ALA A 78 18.46 2.48 -0.92
N ALA A 79 18.48 3.33 0.11
CA ALA A 79 19.28 4.54 0.10
C ALA A 79 20.79 4.22 0.03
N MET A 80 21.27 3.18 0.73
CA MET A 80 22.66 2.74 0.63
C MET A 80 23.01 2.34 -0.80
N ASP A 81 22.16 1.54 -1.45
CA ASP A 81 22.40 1.07 -2.82
C ASP A 81 22.42 2.25 -3.82
N ILE A 82 21.49 3.20 -3.68
CA ILE A 82 21.36 4.37 -4.55
C ILE A 82 22.51 5.38 -4.32
N GLU A 83 22.94 5.59 -3.06
CA GLU A 83 24.11 6.42 -2.73
C GLU A 83 25.40 5.78 -3.26
N ALA A 84 25.55 4.45 -3.13
CA ALA A 84 26.71 3.72 -3.63
C ALA A 84 26.83 3.79 -5.16
N ALA A 85 25.70 3.88 -5.87
CA ALA A 85 25.63 4.09 -7.31
C ALA A 85 25.86 5.55 -7.74
N GLY A 86 26.07 6.48 -6.80
CA GLY A 86 26.50 7.85 -7.08
C GLY A 86 25.40 8.92 -7.01
N ALA A 87 24.24 8.64 -6.41
CA ALA A 87 23.27 9.69 -6.10
C ALA A 87 23.71 10.51 -4.86
N GLU A 88 23.66 11.84 -4.97
CA GLU A 88 24.16 12.73 -3.93
C GLU A 88 23.08 13.19 -2.93
N LYS A 89 21.81 13.26 -3.35
CA LYS A 89 20.70 13.85 -2.57
C LYS A 89 19.63 12.83 -2.19
N VAL A 90 20.03 11.71 -1.59
CA VAL A 90 19.10 10.67 -1.11
C VAL A 90 18.71 10.93 0.35
N ILE A 91 17.40 10.97 0.61
CA ILE A 91 16.83 11.31 1.91
C ILE A 91 15.87 10.20 2.33
N VAL A 92 16.10 9.59 3.48
CA VAL A 92 15.20 8.56 4.03
C VAL A 92 14.16 9.21 4.92
N VAL A 93 12.88 8.87 4.72
CA VAL A 93 11.81 9.32 5.60
C VAL A 93 11.63 8.31 6.74
N ASP A 94 11.96 8.75 7.95
CA ASP A 94 11.85 7.95 9.15
C ASP A 94 10.39 7.67 9.52
N GLY A 95 10.13 6.47 10.04
CA GLY A 95 8.78 5.97 10.30
C GLY A 95 7.94 5.67 9.04
N GLY A 96 8.40 6.09 7.84
CA GLY A 96 7.82 5.75 6.55
C GLY A 96 6.33 6.11 6.42
N THR A 97 5.59 5.29 5.68
CA THR A 97 4.16 5.53 5.45
C THR A 97 3.31 5.37 6.70
N LEU A 98 3.74 4.60 7.71
CA LEU A 98 3.03 4.52 9.00
C LEU A 98 3.05 5.84 9.77
N ALA A 99 4.19 6.54 9.78
CA ALA A 99 4.30 7.84 10.43
C ALA A 99 3.49 8.92 9.67
N LEU A 100 3.45 8.86 8.34
CA LEU A 100 2.63 9.77 7.54
C LEU A 100 1.13 9.52 7.74
N ASP A 101 0.71 8.25 7.87
CA ASP A 101 -0.68 7.89 8.19
C ASP A 101 -1.08 8.38 9.59
N ALA A 102 -0.18 8.25 10.58
CA ALA A 102 -0.40 8.77 11.94
C ALA A 102 -0.54 10.31 11.99
N LEU A 103 0.06 11.03 11.04
CA LEU A 103 -0.10 12.47 10.87
C LEU A 103 -1.36 12.86 10.08
N GLY A 104 -2.18 11.88 9.68
CA GLY A 104 -3.43 12.11 8.94
C GLY A 104 -3.20 12.53 7.49
N ILE A 105 -2.03 12.21 6.91
CA ILE A 105 -1.76 12.53 5.50
C ILE A 105 -2.67 11.68 4.61
N PRO A 106 -3.38 12.28 3.65
CA PRO A 106 -4.30 11.53 2.80
C PRO A 106 -3.53 10.55 1.91
N PHE A 107 -3.98 9.29 1.90
CA PHE A 107 -3.52 8.28 0.95
C PHE A 107 -4.60 8.01 -0.10
N THR A 108 -4.21 7.96 -1.37
CA THR A 108 -5.05 7.45 -2.45
C THR A 108 -4.96 5.93 -2.45
N SER A 109 -6.02 5.25 -2.01
CA SER A 109 -6.20 3.83 -2.31
C SER A 109 -6.78 3.71 -3.72
N GLY A 110 -6.11 3.01 -4.64
CA GLY A 110 -6.71 2.72 -5.95
C GLY A 110 -7.98 1.88 -5.85
N VAL A 111 -8.19 1.21 -4.71
CA VAL A 111 -9.27 0.25 -4.49
C VAL A 111 -9.77 0.38 -3.06
N ILE A 112 -11.07 0.67 -2.88
CA ILE A 112 -11.71 0.70 -1.55
C ILE A 112 -11.60 -0.67 -0.86
N SER A 113 -11.55 -0.70 0.48
CA SER A 113 -11.48 -1.96 1.26
C SER A 113 -12.57 -2.97 0.85
N ILE A 114 -12.33 -4.28 0.98
CA ILE A 114 -13.32 -5.31 0.60
C ILE A 114 -14.67 -5.12 1.31
N GLU A 115 -14.68 -4.72 2.58
CA GLU A 115 -15.93 -4.48 3.30
C GLU A 115 -16.74 -3.35 2.67
N ARG A 116 -16.07 -2.27 2.26
CA ARG A 116 -16.69 -1.17 1.50
C ARG A 116 -17.16 -1.64 0.12
N GLN A 117 -16.39 -2.45 -0.60
CA GLN A 117 -16.84 -3.04 -1.89
C GLN A 117 -18.11 -3.86 -1.70
N TYR A 118 -18.15 -4.71 -0.66
CA TYR A 118 -19.32 -5.49 -0.29
C TYR A 118 -20.54 -4.61 0.01
N LEU A 119 -20.37 -3.58 0.83
CA LEU A 119 -21.46 -2.64 1.15
C LEU A 119 -21.96 -1.89 -0.07
N VAL A 120 -21.07 -1.44 -0.97
CA VAL A 120 -21.45 -0.77 -2.21
C VAL A 120 -22.24 -1.72 -3.12
N ILE A 121 -21.82 -2.99 -3.25
CA ILE A 121 -22.54 -3.98 -4.08
C ILE A 121 -23.94 -4.24 -3.51
N ILE A 122 -24.04 -4.53 -2.21
CA ILE A 122 -25.32 -4.85 -1.58
C ILE A 122 -26.26 -3.63 -1.56
N GLY A 123 -25.75 -2.45 -1.25
CA GLY A 123 -26.51 -1.20 -1.30
C GLY A 123 -26.97 -0.85 -2.72
N GLY A 124 -26.13 -1.13 -3.73
CA GLY A 124 -26.48 -0.99 -5.15
C GLY A 124 -27.60 -1.94 -5.56
N LEU A 125 -27.54 -3.21 -5.17
CA LEU A 125 -28.59 -4.19 -5.44
C LEU A 125 -29.93 -3.78 -4.80
N ALA A 126 -29.92 -3.32 -3.55
CA ALA A 126 -31.12 -2.84 -2.89
C ALA A 126 -31.71 -1.59 -3.58
N THR A 127 -30.84 -0.63 -3.94
CA THR A 127 -31.26 0.59 -4.65
C THR A 127 -31.86 0.28 -6.01
N LEU A 128 -31.22 -0.61 -6.79
CA LEU A 128 -31.74 -1.07 -8.08
C LEU A 128 -33.07 -1.82 -7.91
N GLY A 129 -33.18 -2.66 -6.88
CA GLY A 129 -34.44 -3.31 -6.52
C GLY A 129 -35.58 -2.32 -6.32
N LEU A 130 -35.32 -1.23 -5.61
CA LEU A 130 -36.32 -0.19 -5.35
C LEU A 130 -36.65 0.64 -6.60
N VAL A 131 -35.66 0.98 -7.43
CA VAL A 131 -35.87 1.83 -8.62
C VAL A 131 -36.66 1.11 -9.71
N PHE A 132 -36.52 -0.22 -9.81
CA PHE A 132 -37.12 -1.03 -10.88
C PHE A 132 -38.24 -1.97 -10.40
N ASP A 133 -38.72 -1.82 -9.15
CA ASP A 133 -39.73 -2.69 -8.52
C ASP A 133 -39.36 -4.20 -8.58
N LEU A 134 -38.09 -4.51 -8.28
CA LEU A 134 -37.56 -5.88 -8.23
C LEU A 134 -37.33 -6.32 -6.78
N ASP A 135 -38.41 -6.73 -6.10
CA ASP A 135 -38.40 -7.18 -4.69
C ASP A 135 -37.33 -8.24 -4.38
N ILE A 136 -37.05 -9.12 -5.35
CA ILE A 136 -36.05 -10.18 -5.21
C ILE A 136 -34.65 -9.61 -4.92
N LEU A 137 -34.28 -8.46 -5.50
CA LEU A 137 -32.97 -7.83 -5.27
C LEU A 137 -32.86 -7.24 -3.86
N ILE A 138 -33.95 -6.65 -3.36
CA ILE A 138 -34.04 -6.12 -2.01
C ILE A 138 -33.92 -7.25 -0.99
N LEU A 139 -34.64 -8.35 -1.22
CA LEU A 139 -34.62 -9.52 -0.33
C LEU A 139 -33.24 -10.18 -0.29
N LEU A 140 -32.56 -10.32 -1.43
CA LEU A 140 -31.20 -10.85 -1.50
C LEU A 140 -30.20 -9.96 -0.77
N ALA A 141 -30.29 -8.64 -0.94
CA ALA A 141 -29.44 -7.68 -0.24
C ALA A 141 -29.62 -7.76 1.28
N ALA A 142 -30.87 -7.78 1.75
CA ALA A 142 -31.19 -7.90 3.18
C ALA A 142 -30.72 -9.24 3.77
N ALA A 143 -30.96 -10.35 3.06
CA ALA A 143 -30.53 -11.67 3.48
C ALA A 143 -28.99 -11.77 3.58
N ALA A 144 -28.26 -11.17 2.65
CA ALA A 144 -26.79 -11.14 2.68
C ALA A 144 -26.25 -10.39 3.90
N LEU A 145 -26.84 -9.23 4.25
CA LEU A 145 -26.47 -8.47 5.45
C LEU A 145 -26.76 -9.25 6.73
N LEU A 146 -27.95 -9.83 6.85
CA LEU A 146 -28.34 -10.66 8.00
C LEU A 146 -27.42 -11.88 8.16
N ALA A 147 -27.14 -12.59 7.06
CA ALA A 147 -26.23 -13.74 7.09
C ALA A 147 -24.83 -13.34 7.55
N ARG A 148 -24.29 -12.19 7.10
CA ARG A 148 -23.00 -11.68 7.57
C ARG A 148 -23.05 -11.29 9.04
N GLY A 149 -24.12 -10.63 9.49
CA GLY A 149 -24.30 -10.23 10.88
C GLY A 149 -24.38 -11.43 11.84
N ILE A 150 -25.13 -12.48 11.47
CA ILE A 150 -25.33 -13.68 12.30
C ILE A 150 -24.08 -14.57 12.32
N THR A 151 -23.50 -14.84 11.15
CA THR A 151 -22.46 -15.88 11.02
C THR A 151 -21.03 -15.34 11.05
N GLY A 152 -20.86 -14.03 10.91
CA GLY A 152 -19.56 -13.38 10.66
C GLY A 152 -18.92 -13.77 9.31
N LYS A 153 -19.54 -14.66 8.54
CA LYS A 153 -18.98 -15.22 7.30
C LYS A 153 -19.85 -14.81 6.11
N CYS A 154 -19.19 -14.39 5.04
CA CYS A 154 -19.89 -14.09 3.79
C CYS A 154 -19.10 -14.70 2.61
N GLY A 155 -19.76 -15.57 1.84
CA GLY A 155 -19.16 -16.16 0.64
C GLY A 155 -18.82 -15.10 -0.41
N LEU A 156 -19.65 -14.05 -0.53
CA LEU A 156 -19.44 -12.96 -1.48
C LEU A 156 -18.13 -12.21 -1.22
N ILE A 157 -17.75 -12.00 0.05
CA ILE A 157 -16.48 -11.36 0.40
C ILE A 157 -15.28 -12.19 -0.04
N LYS A 158 -15.36 -13.53 0.02
CA LYS A 158 -14.31 -14.41 -0.52
C LYS A 158 -14.20 -14.32 -2.04
N ILE A 159 -15.32 -14.11 -2.73
CA ILE A 159 -15.34 -13.91 -4.18
C ILE A 159 -14.74 -12.56 -4.54
N ILE A 160 -15.14 -11.50 -3.82
CA ILE A 160 -14.61 -10.14 -4.02
C ILE A 160 -13.09 -10.13 -3.81
N ALA A 161 -12.58 -10.82 -2.78
CA ALA A 161 -11.15 -10.93 -2.52
C ALA A 161 -10.34 -11.57 -3.68
N LYS A 162 -10.99 -12.33 -4.57
CA LYS A 162 -10.35 -12.97 -5.73
C LYS A 162 -10.38 -12.11 -7.00
N MET A 163 -11.11 -11.00 -7.00
CA MET A 163 -11.22 -10.13 -8.17
C MET A 163 -9.88 -9.46 -8.50
N PRO A 164 -9.59 -9.17 -9.78
CA PRO A 164 -8.25 -8.76 -10.22
C PRO A 164 -7.76 -7.44 -9.61
N TRP A 165 -8.67 -6.53 -9.25
CA TRP A 165 -8.34 -5.29 -8.54
C TRP A 165 -7.96 -5.51 -7.06
N ASN A 166 -8.23 -6.69 -6.50
CA ASN A 166 -7.88 -7.07 -5.13
C ASN A 166 -6.62 -7.98 -5.07
N ALA A 167 -5.88 -8.11 -6.17
CA ALA A 167 -4.68 -8.96 -6.27
C ALA A 167 -3.60 -8.66 -5.22
N TYR A 168 -3.50 -7.40 -4.77
CA TYR A 168 -2.56 -6.99 -3.73
C TYR A 168 -2.78 -7.72 -2.39
N LEU A 169 -4.04 -8.04 -2.04
CA LEU A 169 -4.36 -8.77 -0.81
C LEU A 169 -3.88 -10.22 -0.84
N GLN A 170 -3.80 -10.80 -2.04
CA GLN A 170 -3.32 -12.16 -2.22
C GLN A 170 -1.81 -12.21 -1.99
N GLN A 171 -1.07 -11.19 -2.43
CA GLN A 171 0.36 -11.04 -2.15
C GLN A 171 0.62 -10.86 -0.65
N ASP A 172 -0.13 -9.98 0.04
CA ASP A 172 -0.03 -9.76 1.49
C ASP A 172 -0.21 -11.09 2.28
N ILE A 173 -1.24 -11.87 1.95
CA ILE A 173 -1.53 -13.16 2.61
C ILE A 173 -0.41 -14.18 2.36
N GLN A 174 0.12 -14.25 1.14
CA GLN A 174 1.21 -15.19 0.82
C GLN A 174 2.51 -14.81 1.54
N GLU A 175 2.82 -13.52 1.65
CA GLU A 175 3.99 -13.05 2.39
C GLU A 175 3.88 -13.39 3.89
N GLU A 176 2.70 -13.22 4.48
CA GLU A 176 2.44 -13.54 5.88
C GLU A 176 2.48 -15.05 6.17
N ILE A 177 1.94 -15.87 5.26
CA ILE A 177 2.07 -17.34 5.31
C ILE A 177 3.54 -17.73 5.22
N SER A 178 4.30 -17.17 4.27
CA SER A 178 5.73 -17.46 4.11
C SER A 178 6.53 -17.15 5.38
N LYS A 179 6.31 -15.97 5.98
CA LYS A 179 6.91 -15.56 7.26
C LYS A 179 6.55 -16.53 8.40
N SER A 180 5.28 -16.96 8.48
CA SER A 180 4.79 -17.86 9.52
C SER A 180 5.38 -19.27 9.38
N VAL A 181 5.49 -19.76 8.15
CA VAL A 181 6.13 -21.04 7.83
C VAL A 181 7.61 -20.98 8.18
N GLN A 182 8.33 -19.91 7.81
CA GLN A 182 9.74 -19.73 8.14
C GLN A 182 9.95 -19.72 9.66
N ALA A 183 9.14 -18.93 10.40
CA ALA A 183 9.21 -18.87 11.86
C ALA A 183 8.93 -20.23 12.54
N TYR A 184 8.12 -21.09 11.93
CA TYR A 184 7.89 -22.45 12.42
C TYR A 184 9.09 -23.37 12.16
N GLN A 185 9.71 -23.28 10.98
CA GLN A 185 10.90 -24.07 10.65
C GLN A 185 12.09 -23.68 11.55
N ASP A 186 12.29 -22.39 11.78
CA ASP A 186 13.36 -21.88 12.65
C ASP A 186 13.19 -22.36 14.10
N LYS A 187 11.95 -22.42 14.61
CA LYS A 187 11.63 -23.00 15.93
C LYS A 187 11.91 -24.50 16.02
N LYS A 188 11.70 -25.25 14.94
CA LYS A 188 11.93 -26.69 14.88
C LYS A 188 13.42 -27.05 14.74
N ALA A 189 14.21 -26.18 14.10
CA ALA A 189 15.65 -26.38 13.95
C ALA A 189 16.46 -26.05 15.23
N GLY A 190 15.87 -25.31 16.17
CA GLY A 190 16.46 -24.97 17.47
C GLY A 190 16.14 -25.92 18.63
N THR A 191 15.48 -27.05 18.36
CA THR A 191 15.15 -28.15 19.30
C THR A 191 15.77 -29.45 18.83
#